data_AF-A0A3D0LEF0-F1
#
_entry.id   AF-A0A3D0LEF0-F1
#
_cell.length_a   1.000
_cell.length_b   1.000
_cell.length_c   1.000
_cell.angle_alpha   90.00
_cell.angle_beta   90.00
_cell.angle_gamma   90.00
#
_symmetry.space_group_name_H-M   'P 1'
#
loop_
_entity.id
_entity.type
_entity.pdbx_description
1 polymer ?
#
loop_
_entity_poly.entity_id
_entity_poly.type
_entity_poly.pdbx_seq_one_letter_code
_entity_poly.pdbx_strand_id
1 'polypeptide(L)'
;MSYIFDMDEILMRLEQRRSDAKKDQNRRREEVYDKIPEIKEIDNELREGTILAIRNNIHSTDEKEGVDSIAALAQLQKKNDLLSEKKRKLLVKNGYDEDYLERRFVCPLCKDEGYVNGEKCRCLRQMIVEERYRQSNIARRLSEENFDTFDISYYSREVASGEDISPYENIKNILDRAKKYIHNFESQRGSIIIFGETGRGKTFLTNCIAKEILDQGHSVFYLSAGELVDD
;
A
#
# COMPACT_ATOMS: atom_id res chain seq x y z
N MET A 1 -24.30 -8.78 7.63
CA MET A 1 -23.55 -10.06 7.57
C MET A 1 -22.47 -10.06 6.49
N SER A 2 -22.51 -9.18 5.48
CA SER A 2 -21.42 -9.07 4.46
C SER A 2 -20.15 -8.39 4.99
N TYR A 3 -20.26 -7.40 5.88
CA TYR A 3 -19.11 -6.66 6.46
C TYR A 3 -18.00 -7.52 7.12
N ILE A 4 -18.31 -8.73 7.55
CA ILE A 4 -17.35 -9.62 8.23
C ILE A 4 -16.51 -10.40 7.20
N PHE A 5 -17.11 -10.81 6.08
CA PHE A 5 -16.42 -11.59 5.04
C PHE A 5 -15.37 -10.77 4.27
N ASP A 6 -15.58 -9.46 4.09
CA ASP A 6 -14.65 -8.58 3.37
C ASP A 6 -13.31 -8.43 4.11
N MET A 7 -13.36 -8.44 5.45
CA MET A 7 -12.18 -8.19 6.28
C MET A 7 -11.27 -9.42 6.34
N ASP A 8 -11.82 -10.64 6.28
CA ASP A 8 -11.02 -11.86 6.33
C ASP A 8 -10.07 -11.97 5.12
N GLU A 9 -10.55 -11.65 3.92
CA GLU A 9 -9.72 -11.67 2.71
C GLU A 9 -8.60 -10.61 2.78
N ILE A 10 -8.92 -9.43 3.29
CA ILE A 10 -7.94 -8.34 3.46
C ILE A 10 -6.87 -8.70 4.50
N LEU A 11 -7.29 -9.29 5.62
CA LEU A 11 -6.38 -9.75 6.67
C LEU A 11 -5.48 -10.89 6.15
N MET A 12 -6.04 -11.81 5.38
CA MET A 12 -5.27 -12.88 4.73
C MET A 12 -4.23 -12.31 3.76
N ARG A 13 -4.55 -11.23 3.01
CA ARG A 13 -3.55 -10.54 2.17
C ARG A 13 -2.44 -9.89 2.96
N LEU A 14 -2.73 -9.24 4.09
CA LEU A 14 -1.71 -8.68 4.97
C LEU A 14 -0.83 -9.77 5.58
N GLU A 15 -1.42 -10.90 5.98
CA GLU A 15 -0.68 -12.07 6.42
C GLU A 15 0.22 -12.63 5.31
N GLN A 16 -0.29 -12.74 4.09
CA GLN A 16 0.48 -13.20 2.94
C GLN A 16 1.70 -12.29 2.68
N ARG A 17 1.51 -10.96 2.67
CA ARG A 17 2.62 -9.99 2.53
C ARG A 17 3.70 -10.21 3.58
N ARG A 18 3.30 -10.42 4.84
CA ARG A 18 4.23 -10.71 5.94
C ARG A 18 4.94 -12.05 5.72
N SER A 19 4.20 -13.09 5.35
CA SER A 19 4.76 -14.42 5.08
C SER A 19 5.82 -14.36 3.98
N ASP A 20 5.52 -13.69 2.87
CA ASP A 20 6.42 -13.57 1.72
C ASP A 20 7.64 -12.72 2.05
N ALA A 21 7.47 -11.61 2.76
CA ALA A 21 8.59 -10.79 3.24
C ALA A 21 9.54 -11.59 4.15
N LYS A 22 9.00 -12.50 4.98
CA LYS A 22 9.79 -13.38 5.85
C LYS A 22 10.52 -14.46 5.04
N LYS A 23 9.84 -15.08 4.08
CA LYS A 23 10.45 -16.08 3.19
C LYS A 23 11.59 -15.47 2.38
N ASP A 24 11.39 -14.30 1.79
CA ASP A 24 12.43 -13.60 1.04
C ASP A 24 13.62 -13.22 1.94
N GLN A 25 13.36 -12.70 3.14
CA GLN A 25 14.42 -12.40 4.09
C GLN A 25 15.24 -13.64 4.46
N ASN A 26 14.57 -14.77 4.73
CA ASN A 26 15.26 -16.03 5.05
C ASN A 26 16.11 -16.51 3.87
N ARG A 27 15.58 -16.45 2.64
CA ARG A 27 16.32 -16.81 1.43
C ARG A 27 17.58 -15.96 1.26
N ARG A 28 17.46 -14.62 1.41
CA ARG A 28 18.61 -13.70 1.34
C ARG A 28 19.63 -13.99 2.45
N ARG A 29 19.15 -14.36 3.64
CA ARG A 29 20.01 -14.70 4.77
C ARG A 29 20.78 -16.00 4.54
N GLU A 30 20.13 -17.04 4.04
CA GLU A 30 20.76 -18.31 3.68
C GLU A 30 21.84 -18.09 2.62
N GLU A 31 21.52 -17.34 1.55
CA GLU A 31 22.49 -16.98 0.51
C GLU A 31 23.74 -16.30 1.10
N VAL A 32 23.55 -15.31 1.98
CA VAL A 32 24.65 -14.57 2.60
C VAL A 32 25.44 -15.45 3.57
N TYR A 33 24.79 -16.36 4.30
CA TYR A 33 25.48 -17.27 5.21
C TYR A 33 26.36 -18.27 4.47
N ASP A 34 25.93 -18.75 3.31
CA ASP A 34 26.70 -19.67 2.49
C ASP A 34 27.92 -18.98 1.85
N LYS A 35 27.75 -17.73 1.40
CA LYS A 35 28.82 -16.95 0.76
C LYS A 35 29.76 -16.27 1.75
N ILE A 36 29.25 -15.85 2.91
CA ILE A 36 29.97 -15.08 3.93
C ILE A 36 29.72 -15.72 5.32
N PRO A 37 30.34 -16.87 5.63
CA PRO A 37 30.12 -17.59 6.89
C PRO A 37 30.40 -16.74 8.15
N GLU A 38 31.31 -15.77 8.07
CA GLU A 38 31.60 -14.82 9.17
C GLU A 38 30.34 -14.05 9.62
N ILE A 39 29.40 -13.75 8.71
CA ILE A 39 28.15 -13.08 9.08
C ILE A 39 27.26 -13.99 9.93
N LYS A 40 27.30 -15.31 9.71
CA LYS A 40 26.58 -16.29 10.53
C LYS A 40 27.16 -16.38 11.93
N GLU A 41 28.48 -16.32 12.06
CA GLU A 41 29.18 -16.29 13.36
C GLU A 41 28.80 -15.04 14.15
N ILE A 42 28.85 -13.86 13.51
CA ILE A 42 28.42 -12.59 14.12
C ILE A 42 26.96 -12.69 14.61
N ASP A 43 26.06 -13.21 13.78
CA ASP A 43 24.65 -13.37 14.17
C ASP A 43 24.43 -14.37 15.32
N ASN A 44 25.30 -15.37 15.47
CA ASN A 44 25.27 -16.28 16.61
C ASN A 44 25.78 -15.59 17.88
N GLU A 45 26.88 -14.85 17.79
CA GLU A 45 27.46 -14.11 18.91
C GLU A 45 26.51 -13.02 19.45
N LEU A 46 25.82 -12.30 18.56
CA LEU A 46 24.78 -11.35 18.93
C LEU A 46 23.61 -12.03 19.67
N ARG A 47 23.20 -13.22 19.23
CA ARG A 47 22.13 -14.01 19.89
C ARG A 47 22.56 -14.48 21.28
N GLU A 48 23.78 -14.99 21.43
CA GLU A 48 24.32 -15.41 22.72
C GLU A 48 24.39 -14.26 23.72
N GLY A 49 24.90 -13.10 23.28
CA GLY A 49 24.94 -11.89 24.11
C GLY A 49 23.56 -11.43 24.59
N THR A 50 22.55 -11.53 23.71
CA THR A 50 21.16 -11.19 24.06
C THR A 50 20.58 -12.17 25.09
N ILE A 51 20.82 -13.47 24.93
CA ILE A 51 20.34 -14.50 25.87
C ILE A 51 20.98 -14.30 27.26
N LEU A 52 22.28 -14.00 27.30
CA LEU A 52 22.99 -13.71 28.55
C LEU A 52 22.41 -12.48 29.25
N ALA A 53 22.14 -11.40 28.52
CA ALA A 53 21.53 -10.20 29.08
C ALA A 53 20.14 -10.46 29.68
N ILE A 54 19.30 -11.25 29.01
CA ILE A 54 17.98 -11.63 29.51
C ILE A 54 18.10 -12.45 30.81
N ARG A 55 18.99 -13.45 30.84
CA ARG A 55 19.19 -14.27 32.05
C ARG A 55 19.65 -13.44 33.24
N ASN A 56 20.61 -12.54 33.03
CA ASN A 56 21.15 -11.72 34.11
C ASN A 56 20.09 -10.76 34.67
N ASN A 57 19.24 -10.16 33.84
CA ASN A 57 18.15 -9.28 34.29
C ASN A 57 17.01 -10.01 35.01
N ILE A 58 16.81 -11.31 34.76
CA ILE A 58 15.81 -12.13 35.48
C ILE A 58 16.30 -12.50 36.89
N HIS A 59 17.61 -12.62 37.08
CA HIS A 59 18.22 -13.06 38.33
C HIS A 59 18.62 -11.93 39.31
N SER A 60 18.71 -10.68 38.84
CA SER A 60 19.12 -9.55 39.68
C SER A 60 17.95 -8.99 40.50
N THR A 61 17.80 -9.45 41.75
CA THR A 61 16.85 -8.89 42.74
C THR A 61 17.51 -8.03 43.82
N ASP A 62 18.84 -7.90 43.83
CA ASP A 62 19.58 -7.19 44.88
C ASP A 62 20.15 -5.83 44.41
N GLU A 63 19.91 -4.77 45.18
CA GLU A 63 20.26 -3.37 44.86
C GLU A 63 21.77 -3.11 44.68
N LYS A 64 22.64 -3.98 45.21
CA LYS A 64 24.11 -3.87 45.03
C LYS A 64 24.61 -4.41 43.69
N GLU A 65 23.82 -5.22 42.99
CA GLU A 65 24.15 -5.73 41.64
C GLU A 65 23.81 -4.73 40.53
N GLY A 66 23.06 -3.67 40.84
CA GLY A 66 22.56 -2.71 39.83
C GLY A 66 23.67 -1.93 39.10
N VAL A 67 24.77 -1.58 39.77
CA VAL A 67 25.86 -0.80 39.15
C VAL A 67 26.74 -1.68 38.25
N ASP A 68 27.06 -2.90 38.68
CA ASP A 68 27.77 -3.88 37.85
C ASP A 68 26.92 -4.37 36.68
N SER A 69 25.60 -4.49 36.88
CA SER A 69 24.64 -4.79 35.82
C SER A 69 24.59 -3.70 34.74
N ILE A 70 24.57 -2.41 35.13
CA ILE A 70 24.61 -1.28 34.18
C ILE A 70 25.92 -1.26 33.39
N ALA A 71 27.07 -1.47 34.04
CA ALA A 71 28.37 -1.51 33.37
C ALA A 71 28.47 -2.70 32.39
N ALA A 72 27.98 -3.88 32.79
CA ALA A 72 27.94 -5.06 31.94
C ALA A 72 27.01 -4.87 30.71
N LEU A 73 25.84 -4.25 30.91
CA LEU A 73 24.92 -3.91 29.83
C LEU A 73 25.56 -2.92 28.84
N ALA A 74 26.26 -1.90 29.33
CA ALA A 74 26.97 -0.94 28.47
C ALA A 74 28.08 -1.60 27.65
N GLN A 75 28.82 -2.56 28.24
CA GLN A 75 29.84 -3.34 27.51
C GLN A 75 29.20 -4.25 26.44
N LEU A 76 28.11 -4.93 26.77
CA LEU A 76 27.37 -5.75 25.81
C LEU A 76 26.82 -4.91 24.65
N GLN A 77 26.30 -3.72 24.94
CA GLN A 77 25.80 -2.81 23.92
C GLN A 77 26.92 -2.34 22.99
N LYS A 78 28.07 -1.92 23.54
CA LYS A 78 29.25 -1.56 22.75
C LYS A 78 29.75 -2.72 21.87
N LYS A 79 29.75 -3.94 22.41
CA LYS A 79 30.10 -5.15 21.65
C LYS A 79 29.11 -5.40 20.51
N ASN A 80 27.81 -5.29 20.77
CA ASN A 80 26.76 -5.45 19.77
C ASN A 80 26.86 -4.41 18.65
N ASP A 81 27.21 -3.16 18.98
CA ASP A 81 27.43 -2.09 18.00
C ASP A 81 28.63 -2.40 17.09
N LEU A 82 29.74 -2.85 17.67
CA LEU A 82 30.93 -3.26 16.90
C LEU A 82 30.65 -4.45 15.98
N LEU A 83 29.90 -5.44 16.46
CA LEU A 83 29.50 -6.60 15.68
C LEU A 83 28.55 -6.22 14.54
N SER A 84 27.59 -5.34 14.80
CA SER A 84 26.66 -4.81 13.79
C SER A 84 27.40 -4.02 12.71
N GLU A 85 28.38 -3.20 13.11
CA GLU A 85 29.23 -2.46 12.17
C GLU A 85 30.09 -3.39 11.32
N LYS A 86 30.69 -4.42 11.94
CA LYS A 86 31.48 -5.44 11.22
C LYS A 86 30.61 -6.16 10.19
N LYS A 87 29.39 -6.56 10.57
CA LYS A 87 28.41 -7.20 9.69
C LYS A 87 28.09 -6.34 8.48
N ARG A 88 27.82 -5.05 8.70
CA ARG A 88 27.55 -4.08 7.64
C ARG A 88 28.72 -3.93 6.65
N LYS A 89 29.93 -3.78 7.18
CA LYS A 89 31.15 -3.71 6.36
C LYS A 89 31.39 -4.98 5.54
N LEU A 90 31.10 -6.15 6.12
CA LEU A 90 31.23 -7.43 5.41
C LEU A 90 30.23 -7.54 4.26
N LEU A 91 28.98 -7.08 4.43
CA LEU A 91 27.99 -7.05 3.35
C LEU A 91 28.49 -6.17 2.18
N VAL A 92 28.84 -4.91 2.47
CA VAL A 92 29.29 -3.95 1.45
C VAL A 92 30.57 -4.42 0.75
N LYS A 93 31.54 -4.96 1.49
CA LYS A 93 32.79 -5.50 0.93
C LYS A 93 32.55 -6.63 -0.06
N ASN A 94 31.47 -7.40 0.10
CA ASN A 94 31.09 -8.51 -0.77
C ASN A 94 30.03 -8.12 -1.81
N GLY A 95 29.75 -6.83 -1.99
CA GLY A 95 28.84 -6.32 -3.03
C GLY A 95 27.36 -6.34 -2.68
N TYR A 96 27.01 -6.49 -1.40
CA TYR A 96 25.64 -6.40 -0.91
C TYR A 96 25.35 -5.03 -0.31
N ASP A 97 24.09 -4.59 -0.38
CA ASP A 97 23.63 -3.39 0.35
C ASP A 97 23.78 -3.59 1.86
N GLU A 98 23.97 -2.50 2.60
CA GLU A 98 24.10 -2.54 4.06
C GLU A 98 22.85 -3.09 4.77
N ASP A 99 21.68 -2.87 4.17
CA ASP A 99 20.36 -3.30 4.65
C ASP A 99 19.91 -4.63 4.00
N TYR A 100 20.79 -5.32 3.28
CA TYR A 100 20.42 -6.50 2.47
C TYR A 100 19.82 -7.65 3.29
N LEU A 101 20.08 -7.70 4.60
CA LEU A 101 19.49 -8.70 5.49
C LEU A 101 18.23 -8.22 6.22
N GLU A 102 17.86 -6.95 6.04
CA GLU A 102 16.66 -6.38 6.63
C GLU A 102 15.40 -6.85 5.90
N ARG A 103 14.32 -6.93 6.67
CA ARG A 103 13.01 -7.32 6.15
C ARG A 103 12.43 -6.18 5.33
N ARG A 104 12.10 -6.47 4.08
CA ARG A 104 11.48 -5.52 3.15
C ARG A 104 9.97 -5.67 3.22
N PHE A 105 9.28 -4.62 3.62
CA PHE A 105 7.82 -4.58 3.74
C PHE A 105 7.21 -3.90 2.52
N VAL A 106 6.01 -4.31 2.13
CA VAL A 106 5.28 -3.67 1.03
C VAL A 106 4.82 -2.28 1.46
N CYS A 107 4.28 -2.15 2.68
CA CYS A 107 3.97 -0.87 3.28
C CYS A 107 5.02 -0.46 4.31
N PRO A 108 5.86 0.55 4.04
CA PRO A 108 6.87 1.01 5.01
C PRO A 108 6.26 1.68 6.25
N LEU A 109 5.02 2.18 6.16
CA LEU A 109 4.37 2.91 7.25
C LEU A 109 3.89 2.00 8.39
N CYS A 110 3.14 0.95 8.04
CA CYS A 110 2.62 -0.02 9.02
C CYS A 110 3.41 -1.32 9.06
N LYS A 111 4.44 -1.49 8.21
CA LYS A 111 5.19 -2.75 8.07
C LYS A 111 4.29 -3.96 7.81
N ASP A 112 3.28 -3.73 6.96
CA ASP A 112 2.22 -4.69 6.60
C ASP A 112 1.32 -5.16 7.75
N GLU A 113 1.29 -4.44 8.88
CA GLU A 113 0.35 -4.68 10.00
C GLU A 113 -1.05 -4.09 9.74
N GLY A 114 -1.16 -3.13 8.82
CA GLY A 114 -2.42 -2.47 8.47
C GLY A 114 -2.85 -1.33 9.40
N TYR A 115 -2.18 -1.11 10.54
CA TYR A 115 -2.49 -0.03 11.48
C TYR A 115 -1.26 0.81 11.83
N VAL A 116 -1.47 2.09 12.12
CA VAL A 116 -0.47 3.03 12.65
C VAL A 116 -1.14 3.82 13.77
N ASN A 117 -0.60 3.78 14.99
CA ASN A 117 -1.16 4.48 16.17
C ASN A 117 -2.64 4.18 16.46
N GLY A 118 -3.08 2.94 16.25
CA GLY A 118 -4.47 2.53 16.45
C GLY A 118 -5.41 2.89 15.29
N GLU A 119 -4.95 3.64 14.29
CA GLU A 119 -5.72 4.01 13.11
C GLU A 119 -5.38 3.13 11.90
N LYS A 120 -6.36 2.94 11.00
CA LYS A 120 -6.16 2.19 9.76
C LYS A 120 -5.13 2.89 8.87
N CYS A 121 -4.04 2.19 8.58
CA CYS A 121 -3.03 2.65 7.64
C CYS A 121 -3.64 2.89 6.26
N ARG A 122 -3.03 3.79 5.47
CA ARG A 122 -3.45 4.06 4.09
C ARG A 122 -3.54 2.78 3.25
N CYS A 123 -2.62 1.83 3.43
CA CYS A 123 -2.61 0.59 2.66
C CYS A 123 -3.82 -0.30 3.01
N LEU A 124 -4.26 -0.31 4.28
CA LEU A 124 -5.42 -1.07 4.71
C LEU A 124 -6.71 -0.42 4.20
N ARG A 125 -6.82 0.92 4.28
CA ARG A 125 -7.95 1.67 3.70
C ARG A 125 -8.08 1.40 2.20
N GLN A 126 -6.96 1.43 1.48
CA GLN A 126 -6.91 1.12 0.05
C GLN A 126 -7.39 -0.30 -0.23
N MET A 127 -6.92 -1.31 0.51
CA MET A 127 -7.39 -2.70 0.35
C MET A 127 -8.89 -2.87 0.63
N ILE A 128 -9.43 -2.20 1.65
CA ILE A 128 -10.87 -2.23 1.98
C ILE A 128 -11.69 -1.71 0.81
N VAL A 129 -11.22 -0.63 0.21
CA VAL A 129 -11.87 0.01 -0.92
C VAL A 129 -11.80 -0.89 -2.13
N GLU A 130 -10.60 -1.40 -2.47
CA GLU A 130 -10.40 -2.36 -3.56
C GLU A 130 -11.28 -3.61 -3.43
N GLU A 131 -11.45 -4.13 -2.21
CA GLU A 131 -12.28 -5.31 -1.97
C GLU A 131 -13.77 -5.03 -2.20
N ARG A 132 -14.27 -3.93 -1.65
CA ARG A 132 -15.65 -3.47 -1.91
C ARG A 132 -15.88 -3.22 -3.39
N TYR A 133 -14.88 -2.64 -4.05
CA TYR A 133 -14.90 -2.46 -5.50
C TYR A 133 -14.98 -3.77 -6.26
N ARG A 134 -14.17 -4.76 -5.90
CA ARG A 134 -14.20 -6.08 -6.56
C ARG A 134 -15.56 -6.73 -6.42
N GLN A 135 -16.18 -6.64 -5.25
CA GLN A 135 -17.50 -7.23 -5.00
C GLN A 135 -18.62 -6.53 -5.77
N SER A 136 -18.49 -5.24 -6.10
CA SER A 136 -19.51 -4.46 -6.80
C SER A 136 -19.68 -4.75 -8.31
N ASN A 137 -18.97 -5.73 -8.89
CA ASN A 137 -18.90 -5.98 -10.36
C ASN A 137 -18.38 -4.81 -11.21
N ILE A 138 -18.01 -3.67 -10.60
CA ILE A 138 -17.55 -2.47 -11.30
C ILE A 138 -16.14 -2.63 -11.83
N ALA A 139 -15.30 -3.45 -11.19
CA ALA A 139 -13.93 -3.71 -11.65
C ALA A 139 -13.88 -4.13 -13.13
N ARG A 140 -14.81 -4.99 -13.58
CA ARG A 140 -14.92 -5.39 -14.99
C ARG A 140 -15.31 -4.22 -15.90
N ARG A 141 -16.27 -3.40 -15.47
CA ARG A 141 -16.66 -2.21 -16.23
C ARG A 141 -15.53 -1.20 -16.34
N LEU A 142 -14.76 -0.94 -15.27
CA LEU A 142 -13.63 0.00 -15.34
C LEU A 142 -12.49 -0.49 -16.25
N SER A 143 -12.31 -1.80 -16.40
CA SER A 143 -11.34 -2.33 -17.39
C SER A 143 -11.79 -2.15 -18.84
N GLU A 144 -13.09 -2.06 -19.10
CA GLU A 144 -13.67 -1.94 -20.44
C GLU A 144 -14.07 -0.49 -20.77
N GLU A 145 -14.48 0.30 -19.78
CA GLU A 145 -15.07 1.64 -19.88
C GLU A 145 -14.15 2.67 -19.20
N ASN A 146 -13.13 3.12 -19.92
CA ASN A 146 -12.12 4.05 -19.42
C ASN A 146 -11.64 5.02 -20.51
N PHE A 147 -10.77 5.97 -20.16
CA PHE A 147 -10.31 6.97 -21.13
C PHE A 147 -9.45 6.38 -22.26
N ASP A 148 -8.83 5.20 -22.07
CA ASP A 148 -8.09 4.52 -23.14
C ASP A 148 -9.02 3.92 -24.19
N THR A 149 -10.21 3.47 -23.76
CA THR A 149 -11.25 2.92 -24.64
C THR A 149 -12.31 3.95 -25.05
N PHE A 150 -12.18 5.20 -24.60
CA PHE A 150 -13.11 6.28 -24.95
C PHE A 150 -12.83 6.79 -26.37
N ASP A 151 -13.72 6.45 -27.30
CA ASP A 151 -13.61 6.90 -28.68
C ASP A 151 -14.59 8.04 -28.99
N ILE A 152 -14.05 9.24 -29.24
CA ILE A 152 -14.83 10.41 -29.63
C ILE A 152 -15.36 10.33 -31.07
N SER A 153 -14.88 9.38 -31.88
CA SER A 153 -15.28 9.23 -33.29
C SER A 153 -16.76 8.85 -33.44
N TYR A 154 -17.37 8.26 -32.41
CA TYR A 154 -18.80 7.93 -32.37
C TYR A 154 -19.73 9.16 -32.33
N TYR A 155 -19.19 10.34 -32.02
CA TYR A 155 -19.99 11.56 -31.91
C TYR A 155 -20.06 12.30 -33.25
N SER A 156 -21.28 12.63 -33.69
CA SER A 156 -21.49 13.35 -34.95
C SER A 156 -20.81 14.72 -34.91
N ARG A 157 -20.20 15.10 -36.04
CA ARG A 157 -19.65 16.44 -36.29
C ARG A 157 -20.69 17.41 -36.82
N GLU A 158 -21.89 16.93 -37.16
CA GLU A 158 -22.99 17.76 -37.63
C GLU A 158 -23.65 18.48 -36.46
N VAL A 159 -23.97 19.75 -36.67
CA VAL A 159 -24.73 20.56 -35.71
C VAL A 159 -26.21 20.33 -35.98
N ALA A 160 -26.93 19.87 -34.95
CA ALA A 160 -28.36 19.67 -35.05
C ALA A 160 -29.11 21.01 -35.14
N SER A 161 -30.27 21.02 -35.79
CA SER A 161 -31.09 22.23 -35.91
C SER A 161 -31.49 22.76 -34.54
N GLY A 162 -31.08 23.99 -34.22
CA GLY A 162 -31.38 24.64 -32.94
C GLY A 162 -30.31 24.47 -31.86
N GLU A 163 -29.19 23.81 -32.17
CA GLU A 163 -28.03 23.67 -31.28
C GLU A 163 -26.87 24.57 -31.73
N ASP A 164 -26.05 25.02 -30.79
CA ASP A 164 -24.90 25.90 -31.06
C ASP A 164 -23.64 25.12 -31.47
N ILE A 165 -23.50 23.86 -31.02
CA ILE A 165 -22.31 23.04 -31.22
C ILE A 165 -22.69 21.60 -31.59
N SER A 166 -21.79 20.91 -32.29
CA SER A 166 -21.99 19.49 -32.62
C SER A 166 -21.77 18.59 -31.40
N PRO A 167 -22.37 17.38 -31.38
CA PRO A 167 -22.08 16.38 -30.35
C PRO A 167 -20.58 16.11 -30.16
N TYR A 168 -19.81 16.12 -31.24
CA TYR A 168 -18.35 15.96 -31.23
C TYR A 168 -17.64 17.08 -30.46
N GLU A 169 -18.00 18.34 -30.71
CA GLU A 169 -17.40 19.46 -29.98
C GLU A 169 -17.90 19.52 -28.53
N ASN A 170 -19.17 19.15 -28.28
CA ASN A 170 -19.70 19.06 -26.93
C ASN A 170 -18.95 18.01 -26.08
N ILE A 171 -18.73 16.80 -26.61
CA ILE A 171 -18.04 15.76 -25.83
C ILE A 171 -16.58 16.14 -25.54
N LYS A 172 -15.90 16.83 -26.45
CA LYS A 172 -14.55 17.37 -26.19
C LYS A 172 -14.55 18.35 -25.02
N ASN A 173 -15.51 19.26 -24.98
CA ASN A 173 -15.64 20.21 -23.87
C ASN A 173 -15.94 19.50 -22.55
N ILE A 174 -16.78 18.47 -22.57
CA ILE A 174 -17.09 17.65 -21.40
C ILE A 174 -15.84 16.89 -20.91
N LEU A 175 -15.07 16.28 -21.83
CA LEU A 175 -13.83 15.57 -21.50
C LEU A 175 -12.77 16.50 -20.90
N ASP A 176 -12.62 17.72 -21.43
CA ASP A 176 -11.72 18.73 -20.86
C ASP A 176 -12.12 19.10 -19.42
N ARG A 177 -13.42 19.29 -19.16
CA ARG A 177 -13.93 19.54 -17.80
C ARG A 177 -13.72 18.36 -16.87
N ALA A 178 -13.95 17.14 -17.34
CA ALA A 178 -13.73 15.92 -16.55
C ALA A 178 -12.24 15.76 -16.19
N LYS A 179 -11.33 15.95 -17.15
CA LYS A 179 -9.88 15.89 -16.91
C LYS A 179 -9.41 16.98 -15.94
N LYS A 180 -9.94 18.20 -16.06
CA LYS A 180 -9.66 19.30 -15.10
C LYS A 180 -10.14 18.97 -13.69
N TYR A 181 -11.31 18.36 -13.56
CA TYR A 181 -11.82 17.89 -12.26
C TYR A 181 -10.92 16.82 -11.66
N ILE A 182 -10.54 15.81 -12.44
CA ILE A 182 -9.62 14.74 -12.01
C ILE A 182 -8.28 15.32 -11.57
N HIS A 183 -7.70 16.22 -12.35
CA HIS A 183 -6.41 16.84 -12.04
C HIS A 183 -6.42 17.62 -10.72
N ASN A 184 -7.55 18.27 -10.39
CA ASN A 184 -7.69 19.11 -9.21
C ASN A 184 -8.36 18.40 -8.03
N PHE A 185 -8.62 17.08 -8.12
CA PHE A 185 -9.49 16.35 -7.19
C PHE A 185 -9.04 16.44 -5.72
N GLU A 186 -7.73 16.40 -5.45
CA GLU A 186 -7.20 16.53 -4.08
C GLU A 186 -7.30 17.95 -3.52
N SER A 187 -7.11 18.96 -4.37
CA SER A 187 -6.88 20.34 -3.95
C SER A 187 -8.15 21.21 -3.98
N GLN A 188 -9.17 20.78 -4.73
CA GLN A 188 -10.40 21.54 -4.92
C GLN A 188 -11.62 20.65 -4.70
N ARG A 189 -12.58 21.17 -3.93
CA ARG A 189 -13.88 20.51 -3.76
C ARG A 189 -14.81 20.90 -4.92
N GLY A 190 -15.58 19.94 -5.42
CA GLY A 190 -16.57 20.16 -6.46
C GLY A 190 -17.36 18.90 -6.79
N SER A 191 -18.39 19.05 -7.61
CA SER A 191 -19.16 17.94 -8.15
C SER A 191 -19.37 18.12 -9.66
N ILE A 192 -19.43 17.00 -10.37
CA ILE A 192 -19.84 16.98 -11.78
C ILE A 192 -21.24 16.37 -11.84
N ILE A 193 -22.14 17.05 -12.53
CA ILE A 193 -23.47 16.54 -12.87
C ILE A 193 -23.51 16.34 -14.39
N ILE A 194 -23.78 15.11 -14.82
CA ILE A 194 -23.87 14.75 -16.23
C ILE A 194 -25.33 14.43 -16.55
N PHE A 195 -25.94 15.24 -17.42
CA PHE A 195 -27.33 15.10 -17.82
C PHE A 195 -27.44 14.88 -19.33
N GLY A 196 -28.56 14.29 -19.75
CA GLY A 196 -28.83 13.98 -21.15
C GLY A 196 -29.63 12.69 -21.29
N GLU A 197 -30.13 12.44 -22.50
CA GLU A 197 -30.94 11.26 -22.83
C GLU A 197 -30.21 9.93 -22.55
N THR A 198 -30.98 8.84 -22.46
CA THR A 198 -30.43 7.48 -22.34
C THR A 198 -29.57 7.12 -23.55
N GLY A 199 -28.57 6.25 -23.36
CA GLY A 199 -27.70 5.79 -24.46
C GLY A 199 -26.64 6.78 -24.95
N ARG A 200 -26.46 7.94 -24.30
CA ARG A 200 -25.47 8.97 -24.69
C ARG A 200 -24.10 8.86 -24.01
N GLY A 201 -23.73 7.69 -23.48
CA GLY A 201 -22.40 7.46 -22.88
C GLY A 201 -22.16 8.08 -21.49
N LYS A 202 -23.18 8.59 -20.80
CA LYS A 202 -23.03 9.21 -19.47
C LYS A 202 -22.41 8.25 -18.44
N THR A 203 -22.92 7.03 -18.37
CA THR A 203 -22.42 5.97 -17.48
C THR A 203 -20.97 5.62 -17.77
N PHE A 204 -20.62 5.51 -19.06
CA PHE A 204 -19.26 5.24 -19.51
C PHE A 204 -18.30 6.34 -19.04
N LEU A 205 -18.70 7.60 -19.20
CA LEU A 205 -17.89 8.73 -18.76
C LEU A 205 -17.71 8.77 -17.22
N THR A 206 -18.75 8.48 -16.44
CA THR A 206 -18.60 8.34 -14.97
C THR A 206 -17.65 7.23 -14.59
N ASN A 207 -17.64 6.11 -15.33
CA ASN A 207 -16.70 5.02 -15.12
C ASN A 207 -15.26 5.43 -15.47
N CYS A 208 -15.06 6.18 -16.55
CA CYS A 208 -13.74 6.76 -16.88
C CYS A 208 -13.20 7.63 -15.74
N ILE A 209 -14.04 8.52 -15.20
CA ILE A 209 -13.65 9.39 -14.09
C ILE A 209 -13.33 8.57 -12.84
N ALA A 210 -14.19 7.61 -12.50
CA ALA A 210 -13.99 6.75 -11.33
C ALA A 210 -12.66 5.99 -11.40
N LYS A 211 -12.32 5.42 -12.56
CA LYS A 211 -11.05 4.71 -12.75
C LYS A 211 -9.84 5.61 -12.51
N GLU A 212 -9.80 6.80 -13.11
CA GLU A 212 -8.65 7.71 -12.93
C GLU A 212 -8.46 8.13 -11.46
N ILE A 213 -9.55 8.41 -10.76
CA ILE A 213 -9.48 8.75 -9.33
C ILE A 213 -8.98 7.55 -8.50
N LEU A 214 -9.39 6.32 -8.84
CA LEU A 214 -8.86 5.11 -8.21
C LEU A 214 -7.37 4.91 -8.49
N ASP A 215 -6.93 5.13 -9.74
CA ASP A 215 -5.53 4.97 -10.15
C ASP A 215 -4.61 6.01 -9.48
N GLN A 216 -5.14 7.16 -9.10
CA GLN A 216 -4.46 8.16 -8.25
C GLN A 216 -4.35 7.73 -6.77
N GLY A 217 -4.93 6.59 -6.39
CA GLY A 217 -4.90 6.05 -5.03
C GLY A 217 -6.00 6.61 -4.12
N HIS A 218 -7.03 7.24 -4.69
CA HIS A 218 -8.21 7.63 -3.94
C HIS A 218 -9.23 6.51 -3.88
N SER A 219 -10.13 6.64 -2.91
CA SER A 219 -11.28 5.76 -2.77
C SER A 219 -12.49 6.41 -3.40
N VAL A 220 -13.12 5.71 -4.33
CA VAL A 220 -14.38 6.13 -4.95
C VAL A 220 -15.53 5.36 -4.26
N PHE A 221 -16.77 5.82 -4.41
CA PHE A 221 -17.95 4.98 -4.19
C PHE A 221 -18.87 5.16 -5.39
N TYR A 222 -19.39 4.06 -5.93
CA TYR A 222 -20.29 4.08 -7.07
C TYR A 222 -21.59 3.42 -6.67
N LEU A 223 -22.67 4.20 -6.66
CA LEU A 223 -23.98 3.78 -6.21
C LEU A 223 -25.03 4.26 -7.22
N SER A 224 -26.00 3.40 -7.49
CA SER A 224 -27.25 3.83 -8.09
C SER A 224 -28.12 4.57 -7.07
N ALA A 225 -29.08 5.36 -7.56
CA ALA A 225 -29.99 6.08 -6.69
C ALA A 225 -30.86 5.14 -5.82
N GLY A 226 -31.16 3.92 -6.29
CA GLY A 226 -31.89 2.92 -5.50
C GLY A 226 -31.07 2.42 -4.33
N GLU A 227 -29.82 2.02 -4.59
CA GLU A 227 -28.88 1.57 -3.55
C GLU A 227 -28.61 2.63 -2.49
N LEU A 228 -28.66 3.92 -2.85
CA LEU A 228 -28.45 5.03 -1.92
C LEU A 228 -29.63 5.23 -0.93
N VAL A 229 -30.84 4.81 -1.29
CA VAL A 229 -32.07 5.06 -0.51
C VAL A 229 -32.45 3.85 0.35
N ASP A 230 -31.97 2.66 0.00
CA ASP A 230 -32.23 1.41 0.73
C ASP A 230 -31.24 1.13 1.90
N ASP A 231 -30.25 2.02 2.12
CA ASP A 231 -29.35 2.08 3.28
C ASP A 231 -29.83 3.11 4.34
#